data_AF-A0A165E8G8-F1
#
_entry.id   AF-A0A165E8G8-F1
#
_cell.length_a   1.000
_cell.length_b   1.000
_cell.length_c   1.000
_cell.angle_alpha   90.00
_cell.angle_beta   90.00
_cell.angle_gamma   90.00
#
_symmetry.space_group_name_H-M   'P 1'
#
loop_
_entity.id
_entity.type
_entity.pdbx_description
1 polymer ?
#
loop_
_entity_poly.entity_id
_entity_poly.type
_entity_poly.pdbx_seq_one_letter_code
_entity_poly.pdbx_strand_id
1 'polypeptide(L)'
;RGVNRGSFIWGRSVHNVRIERMWGDVTKDFGSKWKKMFIHMETYLELDIGLNTHIWLLHHLFLDDINIDAEVWRQTWNFHPLRTPEGRMRSPNEMWLVGMLERGYRGL
;
A
#
# COMPACT_ATOMS: atom_id res chain seq x y z
N ARG A 1 15.54 43.44 -9.54
CA ARG A 1 15.97 42.42 -8.55
C ARG A 1 14.93 42.41 -7.42
N GLY A 2 14.14 41.36 -7.27
CA GLY A 2 13.07 41.27 -6.25
C GLY A 2 12.85 39.81 -5.85
N VAL A 3 12.71 39.58 -4.54
CA VAL A 3 12.59 38.27 -3.88
C VAL A 3 11.10 37.96 -3.73
N ASN A 4 10.61 36.91 -4.40
CA ASN A 4 9.23 36.32 -4.39
C ASN A 4 8.73 35.96 -5.81
N ARG A 5 9.49 35.18 -6.57
CA ARG A 5 8.97 34.52 -7.78
C ARG A 5 9.41 33.06 -7.78
N GLY A 6 8.51 32.20 -7.32
CA GLY A 6 8.59 30.76 -7.50
C GLY A 6 9.82 30.11 -6.85
N SER A 7 9.71 29.75 -5.57
CA SER A 7 10.37 28.52 -5.13
C SER A 7 9.64 27.35 -5.78
N PHE A 8 9.82 27.20 -7.09
CA PHE A 8 9.53 25.97 -7.80
C PHE A 8 10.45 24.93 -7.16
N ILE A 9 9.89 24.10 -6.27
CA ILE A 9 10.60 22.99 -5.66
C ILE A 9 10.78 21.95 -6.75
N TRP A 10 11.83 22.12 -7.56
CA TRP A 10 12.27 21.14 -8.54
C TRP A 10 13.26 20.19 -7.88
N GLY A 11 12.82 18.97 -7.67
CA GLY A 11 13.62 17.84 -7.20
C GLY A 11 12.77 16.58 -7.30
N ARG A 12 13.37 15.46 -7.68
CA ARG A 12 12.66 14.17 -7.61
C ARG A 12 12.17 13.98 -6.16
N SER A 13 10.91 13.60 -5.98
CA SER A 13 10.35 13.23 -4.67
C SER A 13 10.95 11.89 -4.22
N VAL A 14 12.27 11.84 -4.03
CA VAL A 14 13.03 10.65 -3.61
C VAL A 14 12.63 10.20 -2.20
N HIS A 15 12.02 11.10 -1.43
CA HIS A 15 11.54 10.84 -0.08
C HIS A 15 10.29 9.95 -0.06
N ASN A 16 9.51 9.88 -1.16
CA ASN A 16 8.29 9.08 -1.23
C ASN A 16 8.48 7.71 -1.92
N VAL A 17 9.67 7.44 -2.47
CA VAL A 17 9.94 6.26 -3.31
C VAL A 17 9.59 4.94 -2.61
N ARG A 18 9.81 4.84 -1.29
CA ARG A 18 9.48 3.63 -0.53
C ARG A 18 7.97 3.44 -0.36
N ILE A 19 7.24 4.53 -0.14
CA ILE A 19 5.78 4.51 -0.05
C ILE A 19 5.19 4.16 -1.41
N GLU A 20 5.70 4.77 -2.48
CA GLU A 20 5.28 4.46 -3.87
C GLU A 20 5.53 3.00 -4.25
N ARG A 21 6.71 2.46 -3.89
CA ARG A 21 7.00 1.03 -4.09
C ARG A 21 6.01 0.15 -3.34
N MET A 22 5.80 0.42 -2.05
CA MET A 22 4.85 -0.31 -1.22
C MET A 22 3.43 -0.26 -1.81
N TRP A 23 2.98 0.89 -2.31
CA TRP A 23 1.70 1.01 -3.02
C TRP A 23 1.61 0.17 -4.30
N GLY A 24 2.72 0.08 -5.05
CA GLY A 24 2.82 -0.83 -6.19
C GLY A 24 2.60 -2.29 -5.76
N ASP A 25 3.22 -2.68 -4.66
CA ASP A 25 3.12 -4.03 -4.13
C ASP A 25 1.74 -4.33 -3.51
N VAL A 26 1.10 -3.36 -2.82
CA VAL A 26 -0.31 -3.44 -2.39
C VAL A 26 -1.22 -3.74 -3.59
N THR A 27 -1.05 -2.96 -4.67
CA THR A 27 -1.90 -3.09 -5.86
C THR A 27 -1.70 -4.44 -6.52
N LYS A 28 -0.46 -4.90 -6.62
CA LYS A 28 -0.09 -6.14 -7.30
C LYS A 28 -0.48 -7.38 -6.49
N ASP A 29 -0.05 -7.46 -5.24
CA ASP A 29 -0.07 -8.69 -4.45
C ASP A 29 -1.37 -8.85 -3.63
N PHE A 30 -2.02 -7.74 -3.28
CA PHE A 30 -3.31 -7.75 -2.57
C PHE A 30 -4.47 -7.30 -3.45
N GLY A 31 -4.45 -6.08 -3.99
CA GLY A 31 -5.60 -5.47 -4.65
C GLY A 31 -5.99 -6.14 -5.98
N SER A 32 -5.02 -6.70 -6.71
CA SER A 32 -5.25 -7.21 -8.05
C SER A 32 -6.25 -8.37 -8.11
N LYS A 33 -6.30 -9.21 -7.07
CA LYS A 33 -7.21 -10.37 -7.03
C LYS A 33 -8.66 -9.93 -6.80
N TRP A 34 -8.89 -9.03 -5.84
CA TRP A 34 -10.21 -8.47 -5.54
C TRP A 34 -10.74 -7.70 -6.74
N LYS A 35 -9.88 -6.90 -7.37
CA LYS A 35 -10.23 -6.20 -8.62
C LYS A 35 -10.68 -7.18 -9.72
N LYS A 36 -9.91 -8.25 -9.96
CA LYS A 36 -10.27 -9.26 -10.97
C LYS A 36 -11.61 -9.94 -10.65
N MET A 37 -11.83 -10.26 -9.38
CA MET A 37 -13.08 -10.86 -8.93
C MET A 37 -14.26 -9.94 -9.20
N PHE A 38 -14.20 -8.67 -8.79
CA PHE A 38 -15.31 -7.73 -9.01
C PHE A 38 -15.56 -7.42 -10.49
N ILE A 39 -14.50 -7.32 -11.31
CA ILE A 39 -14.65 -7.21 -12.77
C ILE A 39 -15.35 -8.44 -13.35
N HIS A 40 -15.04 -9.64 -12.85
CA HIS A 40 -15.73 -10.86 -13.27
C HIS A 40 -17.22 -10.81 -12.90
N MET A 41 -17.55 -10.33 -11.70
CA MET A 41 -18.95 -10.15 -11.28
C MET A 41 -19.68 -9.12 -12.16
N GLU A 42 -19.03 -8.01 -12.51
CA GLU A 42 -19.57 -6.99 -13.41
C GLU A 42 -19.81 -7.54 -14.82
N THR A 43 -18.90 -8.38 -15.32
CA THR A 43 -18.97 -8.92 -16.68
C THR A 43 -20.00 -10.04 -16.82
N TYR A 44 -20.14 -10.91 -15.81
CA TYR A 44 -20.88 -12.18 -15.95
C TYR A 44 -22.02 -12.37 -14.95
N LEU A 45 -22.06 -11.61 -13.85
CA LEU A 45 -23.02 -11.81 -12.74
C LEU A 45 -23.90 -10.57 -12.50
N GLU A 46 -24.02 -9.71 -13.51
CA GLU A 46 -24.92 -8.54 -13.50
C GLU A 46 -24.68 -7.57 -12.33
N LEU A 47 -23.44 -7.51 -11.83
CA LEU A 47 -23.06 -6.52 -10.82
C LEU A 47 -23.08 -5.11 -11.45
N ASP A 48 -24.13 -4.35 -11.18
CA ASP A 48 -24.22 -2.91 -11.50
C ASP A 48 -23.57 -2.02 -10.43
N ILE A 49 -22.51 -1.29 -10.80
CA ILE A 49 -21.80 -0.33 -9.94
C ILE A 49 -22.57 0.97 -9.68
N GLY A 50 -23.57 1.28 -10.51
CA GLY A 50 -24.46 2.44 -10.33
C GLY A 50 -25.53 2.20 -9.27
N LEU A 51 -25.74 0.95 -8.85
CA LEU A 51 -26.72 0.58 -7.82
C LEU A 51 -26.06 0.48 -6.45
N ASN A 52 -26.40 1.43 -5.56
CA ASN A 52 -25.92 1.44 -4.18
C ASN A 52 -26.26 0.14 -3.42
N THR A 53 -27.34 -0.54 -3.77
CA THR A 53 -27.72 -1.84 -3.20
C THR A 53 -26.71 -2.94 -3.52
N HIS A 54 -26.16 -2.95 -4.74
CA HIS A 54 -25.13 -3.89 -5.15
C HIS A 54 -23.81 -3.61 -4.44
N ILE A 55 -23.42 -2.34 -4.32
CA ILE A 55 -22.22 -1.94 -3.56
C ILE A 55 -22.36 -2.32 -2.08
N TRP A 56 -23.54 -2.09 -1.49
CA TRP A 56 -23.82 -2.52 -0.12
C TRP A 56 -23.70 -4.05 0.03
N LEU A 57 -24.24 -4.81 -0.92
CA LEU A 57 -24.15 -6.27 -0.91
C LEU A 57 -22.70 -6.75 -1.01
N LEU A 58 -21.88 -6.13 -1.85
CA LEU A 58 -20.44 -6.43 -1.91
C LEU A 58 -19.75 -6.18 -0.57
N HIS A 59 -20.02 -5.05 0.08
CA HIS A 59 -19.48 -4.78 1.42
C HIS A 59 -19.97 -5.82 2.43
N HIS A 60 -21.25 -6.14 2.43
CA HIS A 60 -21.82 -7.12 3.36
C HIS A 60 -21.18 -8.51 3.20
N LEU A 61 -20.91 -8.93 1.97
CA LEU A 61 -20.35 -10.25 1.68
C LEU A 61 -18.84 -10.33 1.85
N PHE A 62 -18.10 -9.31 1.41
CA PHE A 62 -16.65 -9.43 1.21
C PHE A 62 -15.81 -8.49 2.07
N LEU A 63 -16.39 -7.51 2.78
CA LEU A 63 -15.59 -6.54 3.53
C LEU A 63 -14.77 -7.21 4.63
N ASP A 64 -15.36 -8.17 5.34
CA ASP A 64 -14.66 -8.91 6.40
C ASP A 64 -13.51 -9.75 5.82
N ASP A 65 -13.75 -10.44 4.70
CA ASP A 65 -12.71 -11.20 4.01
C ASP A 65 -11.58 -10.29 3.48
N ILE A 66 -11.93 -9.14 2.91
CA ILE A 66 -10.96 -8.12 2.44
C ILE A 66 -10.11 -7.63 3.61
N ASN A 67 -10.72 -7.38 4.78
CA ASN A 67 -10.00 -6.91 5.96
C ASN A 67 -9.04 -7.98 6.52
N ILE A 68 -9.49 -9.23 6.59
CA ILE A 68 -8.64 -10.36 7.02
C ILE A 68 -7.47 -10.51 6.06
N ASP A 69 -7.74 -10.47 4.77
CA ASP A 69 -6.72 -10.59 3.74
C ASP A 69 -5.74 -9.41 3.73
N ALA A 70 -6.22 -8.19 3.99
CA ALA A 70 -5.38 -7.01 4.14
C ALA A 70 -4.44 -7.16 5.34
N GLU A 71 -4.91 -7.71 6.46
CA GLU A 71 -4.08 -7.99 7.64
C GLU A 71 -3.03 -9.06 7.34
N VAL A 72 -3.40 -10.15 6.66
CA VAL A 72 -2.45 -11.18 6.21
C VAL A 72 -1.38 -10.60 5.28
N TRP A 73 -1.78 -9.77 4.31
CA TRP A 73 -0.86 -9.08 3.43
C TRP A 73 0.07 -8.15 4.22
N ARG A 74 -0.46 -7.35 5.15
CA ARG A 74 0.31 -6.43 5.99
C ARG A 74 1.37 -7.17 6.79
N GLN A 75 1.02 -8.30 7.41
CA GLN A 75 1.97 -9.14 8.15
C GLN A 75 3.05 -9.67 7.20
N THR A 76 2.65 -10.26 6.08
CA THR A 76 3.57 -10.81 5.08
C THR A 76 4.55 -9.75 4.57
N TRP A 77 4.05 -8.56 4.25
CA TRP A 77 4.83 -7.42 3.80
C TRP A 77 5.83 -6.94 4.86
N ASN A 78 5.40 -6.86 6.12
CA ASN A 78 6.27 -6.40 7.20
C ASN A 78 7.42 -7.36 7.55
N PHE A 79 7.27 -8.65 7.24
CA PHE A 79 8.29 -9.68 7.49
C PHE A 79 9.09 -10.08 6.23
N HIS A 80 8.67 -9.69 5.03
CA HIS A 80 9.40 -10.06 3.83
C HIS A 80 10.79 -9.37 3.78
N PRO A 81 11.78 -9.93 3.09
CA PRO A 81 13.07 -9.26 2.91
C PRO A 81 13.02 -8.18 1.81
N LEU A 82 13.43 -6.95 2.13
CA LEU A 82 13.71 -5.90 1.16
C LEU A 82 15.22 -5.74 0.95
N ARG A 83 15.62 -5.55 -0.30
CA ARG A 83 17.02 -5.22 -0.63
C ARG A 83 17.31 -3.77 -0.24
N THR A 84 18.21 -3.58 0.70
CA THR A 84 18.69 -2.26 1.12
C THR A 84 19.79 -1.74 0.18
N PRO A 85 20.06 -0.42 0.16
CA PRO A 85 21.20 0.15 -0.56
C PRO A 85 22.54 -0.47 -0.12
N GLU A 86 22.65 -0.89 1.14
CA GLU A 86 23.82 -1.60 1.68
C GLU A 86 23.96 -3.06 1.18
N GLY A 87 23.01 -3.55 0.37
CA GLY A 87 23.02 -4.91 -0.18
C GLY A 87 22.52 -6.00 0.76
N ARG A 88 22.32 -5.71 2.05
CA ARG A 88 21.71 -6.66 3.00
C ARG A 88 20.20 -6.73 2.80
N MET A 89 19.64 -7.94 2.78
CA MET A 89 18.20 -8.13 2.84
C MET A 89 17.73 -7.92 4.28
N ARG A 90 16.80 -6.99 4.50
CA ARG A 90 16.17 -6.74 5.79
C ARG A 90 14.68 -6.51 5.59
N SER A 91 13.88 -7.02 6.50
CA SER A 91 12.44 -6.78 6.53
C SER A 91 12.10 -5.38 7.04
N PRO A 92 10.93 -4.82 6.67
CA PRO A 92 10.46 -3.56 7.23
C PRO A 92 10.53 -3.52 8.76
N ASN A 93 10.13 -4.61 9.44
CA ASN A 93 10.21 -4.71 10.89
C ASN A 93 11.65 -4.64 11.42
N GLU A 94 12.59 -5.36 10.79
CA GLU A 94 14.00 -5.30 11.17
C GLU A 94 14.61 -3.92 10.92
N MET A 95 14.26 -3.29 9.79
CA MET A 95 14.73 -1.94 9.47
C MET A 95 14.21 -0.92 10.47
N TRP A 96 12.96 -1.06 10.93
CA TRP A 96 12.38 -0.22 11.96
C TRP A 96 13.09 -0.42 13.30
N LEU A 97 13.26 -1.67 13.73
CA LEU A 97 13.96 -2.01 14.98
C LEU A 97 15.40 -1.49 15.00
N VAL A 98 16.16 -1.74 13.94
CA VAL A 98 17.53 -1.23 13.79
C VAL A 98 17.55 0.30 13.81
N GLY A 99 16.61 0.94 13.12
CA GLY A 99 16.48 2.39 13.11
C GLY A 99 16.23 2.97 14.50
N MET A 100 15.44 2.31 15.34
CA MET A 100 15.21 2.72 16.74
C MET A 100 16.46 2.56 17.60
N LEU A 101 17.21 1.47 17.43
CA LEU A 101 18.45 1.23 18.16
C LEU A 101 19.52 2.27 17.80
N GLU A 102 19.65 2.61 16.51
CA GLU A 102 20.66 3.54 16.01
C GLU A 102 20.32 5.01 16.26
N ARG A 103 19.04 5.39 16.16
CA ARG A 103 18.59 6.80 16.12
C ARG A 103 17.74 7.21 17.31
N GLY A 104 17.65 6.34 18.32
CA GLY A 104 16.78 6.49 19.48
C GLY A 104 15.32 6.19 19.16
N TYR A 105 14.54 6.04 20.23
CA TYR A 105 13.10 5.82 20.13
C TYR A 105 12.43 6.98 19.40
N ARG A 106 11.90 6.69 18.21
CA ARG A 106 11.02 7.60 17.47
C ARG A 106 9.64 6.96 17.47
N GLY A 107 8.88 7.20 18.53
CA GLY A 107 7.51 6.71 18.67
C GLY A 107 6.51 7.85 18.75
N LEU A 108 5.45 7.67 17.95
CA LEU A 108 4.09 8.24 17.95
C LEU A 108 3.91 9.70 18.36
#